data_AF-A0A023G2D8-F1
#
_entry.id   AF-A0A023G2D8-F1
#
_cell.length_a   1.000
_cell.length_b   1.000
_cell.length_c   1.000
_cell.angle_alpha   90.00
_cell.angle_beta   90.00
_cell.angle_gamma   90.00
#
_symmetry.space_group_name_H-M   'P 1'
#
loop_
_entity.id
_entity.type
_entity.pdbx_description
1 polymer ?
#
loop_
_entity_poly.entity_id
_entity_poly.type
_entity_poly.pdbx_seq_one_letter_code
_entity_poly.pdbx_strand_id
1 'polypeptide(L)'
;MAFLWIFALAIVAVATEKPQAPGPVDGCEDPPTTPKPKEHGIVTDVNSCKKAILTVRGRPVPALCEVSCPPPRKNYSLPKGTVCLKFSKEPFLQERKETSRNKPPFTCMVGFCNNGECIPAKIPHKVPCTVPRDRRDWRE
;
A
#
# COMPACT_ATOMS: atom_id res chain seq x y z
N MET A 1 50.16 -14.49 -30.41
CA MET A 1 49.64 -15.83 -30.77
C MET A 1 50.15 -16.83 -29.74
N ALA A 2 49.28 -17.30 -28.84
CA ALA A 2 49.33 -18.60 -28.15
C ALA A 2 48.28 -18.60 -27.02
N PHE A 3 47.14 -19.24 -27.30
CA PHE A 3 46.09 -19.57 -26.33
C PHE A 3 46.48 -20.89 -25.65
N LEU A 4 46.43 -20.95 -24.31
CA LEU A 4 46.50 -22.20 -23.57
C LEU A 4 45.28 -22.32 -22.66
N TRP A 5 44.44 -23.29 -23.02
CA TRP A 5 43.27 -23.77 -22.29
C TRP A 5 43.68 -24.72 -21.17
N ILE A 6 43.09 -24.60 -19.98
CA ILE A 6 42.82 -25.74 -19.09
C ILE A 6 41.48 -25.49 -18.36
N PHE A 7 40.40 -26.06 -18.89
CA PHE A 7 39.17 -26.29 -18.15
C PHE A 7 39.32 -27.59 -17.37
N ALA A 8 39.33 -27.52 -16.04
CA ALA A 8 39.22 -28.68 -15.17
C ALA A 8 38.45 -28.29 -13.91
N LEU A 9 37.11 -28.37 -13.97
CA LEU A 9 36.27 -28.36 -12.78
C LEU A 9 35.68 -29.76 -12.62
N ALA A 10 36.23 -30.47 -11.65
CA ALA A 10 35.86 -31.80 -11.24
C ALA A 10 34.42 -31.82 -10.70
N ILE A 11 33.62 -32.74 -11.23
CA ILE A 11 32.28 -33.05 -10.74
C ILE A 11 32.44 -34.07 -9.61
N VAL A 12 32.31 -33.63 -8.36
CA VAL A 12 32.25 -34.54 -7.21
C VAL A 12 30.82 -35.04 -7.08
N ALA A 13 30.62 -36.31 -7.43
CA ALA A 13 29.42 -37.08 -7.14
C ALA A 13 29.31 -37.26 -5.61
N VAL A 14 28.20 -36.81 -5.01
CA VAL A 14 27.86 -37.15 -3.62
C VAL A 14 26.80 -38.25 -3.64
N ALA A 15 27.14 -39.30 -2.89
CA ALA A 15 26.50 -40.59 -2.83
C ALA A 15 25.05 -40.56 -2.36
N THR A 16 24.28 -41.49 -2.90
CA THR A 16 23.00 -41.96 -2.37
C THR A 16 23.22 -42.75 -1.08
N GLU A 17 22.57 -42.36 0.02
CA GLU A 17 22.27 -43.28 1.14
C GLU A 17 20.79 -43.16 1.56
N LYS A 18 20.25 -44.32 1.94
CA LYS A 18 18.85 -44.68 2.20
C LYS A 18 18.35 -44.19 3.58
N PRO A 19 17.02 -44.23 3.85
CA PRO A 19 16.36 -43.44 4.89
C PRO A 19 16.36 -44.12 6.27
N GLN A 20 16.60 -43.35 7.34
CA GLN A 20 16.24 -43.69 8.72
C GLN A 20 16.06 -42.43 9.57
N ALA A 21 14.90 -42.32 10.23
CA ALA A 21 14.45 -41.19 11.07
C ALA A 21 15.32 -41.01 12.33
N PRO A 22 15.41 -39.77 12.89
CA PRO A 22 14.67 -39.52 14.15
C PRO A 22 14.28 -38.04 14.42
N GLY A 23 13.11 -37.85 15.07
CA GLY A 23 12.85 -36.77 16.05
C GLY A 23 12.29 -35.42 15.54
N PRO A 24 11.33 -34.79 16.27
CA PRO A 24 10.83 -33.47 15.95
C PRO A 24 11.82 -32.40 16.44
N VAL A 25 12.28 -31.54 15.54
CA VAL A 25 13.02 -30.32 15.90
C VAL A 25 12.04 -29.15 16.00
N ASP A 26 11.91 -28.62 17.21
CA ASP A 26 11.38 -27.28 17.51
C ASP A 26 12.21 -26.24 16.76
N GLY A 27 11.56 -25.42 15.92
CA GLY A 27 12.23 -24.28 15.28
C GLY A 27 11.67 -23.89 13.93
N CYS A 28 10.40 -23.49 13.85
CA CYS A 28 9.95 -22.59 12.80
C CYS A 28 9.41 -21.34 13.46
N GLU A 29 10.32 -20.38 13.66
CA GLU A 29 9.96 -18.98 13.86
C GLU A 29 9.10 -18.58 12.64
N ASP A 30 7.81 -18.32 12.88
CA ASP A 30 6.88 -17.90 11.83
C ASP A 30 7.51 -16.73 11.04
N PRO A 31 7.57 -16.78 9.70
CA PRO A 31 8.11 -15.69 8.92
C PRO A 31 7.32 -14.40 9.27
N PRO A 32 7.98 -13.24 9.44
CA PRO A 32 7.30 -12.01 9.80
C PRO A 32 6.20 -11.77 8.78
N THR A 33 4.95 -11.85 9.24
CA THR A 33 3.78 -11.57 8.41
C THR A 33 3.93 -10.14 7.91
N THR A 34 4.37 -10.00 6.65
CA THR A 34 4.51 -8.69 6.00
C THR A 34 3.16 -7.97 6.14
N PRO A 35 3.12 -6.77 6.75
CA PRO A 35 1.88 -6.05 6.93
C PRO A 35 1.25 -5.78 5.57
N LYS A 36 -0.05 -6.08 5.42
CA LYS A 36 -0.80 -5.80 4.21
C LYS A 36 -0.60 -4.33 3.81
N PRO A 37 -0.39 -4.03 2.51
CA PRO A 37 -0.22 -2.66 2.06
C PRO A 37 -1.47 -1.85 2.39
N LYS A 38 -1.27 -0.77 3.13
CA LYS A 38 -2.35 0.11 3.58
C LYS A 38 -2.95 0.88 2.40
N GLU A 39 -4.28 0.95 2.33
CA GLU A 39 -4.99 1.57 1.19
C GLU A 39 -5.22 3.08 1.37
N HIS A 40 -5.13 3.60 2.60
CA HIS A 40 -5.32 5.01 2.93
C HIS A 40 -4.61 5.37 4.24
N GLY A 41 -4.31 6.66 4.44
CA GLY A 41 -3.82 7.17 5.72
C GLY A 41 -4.99 7.58 6.61
N ILE A 42 -4.77 7.65 7.92
CA ILE A 42 -5.74 8.14 8.90
C ILE A 42 -5.25 9.45 9.50
N VAL A 43 -6.08 10.49 9.40
CA VAL A 43 -5.90 11.74 10.15
C VAL A 43 -6.85 11.73 11.32
N THR A 44 -6.34 11.94 12.52
CA THR A 44 -7.14 12.08 13.73
C THR A 44 -7.17 13.55 14.15
N ASP A 45 -8.35 14.14 14.25
CA ASP A 45 -8.48 15.55 14.65
C ASP A 45 -8.41 15.76 16.18
N VAL A 46 -8.49 17.02 16.61
CA VAL A 46 -8.51 17.44 18.03
C VAL A 46 -9.61 16.75 18.84
N ASN A 47 -10.69 16.35 18.17
CA ASN A 47 -11.85 15.71 18.75
C ASN A 47 -11.75 14.18 18.72
N SER A 48 -10.57 13.66 18.36
CA SER A 48 -10.29 12.24 18.18
C SER A 48 -11.11 11.57 17.06
N CYS A 49 -11.74 12.33 16.18
CA CYS A 49 -12.40 11.77 15.01
C CYS A 49 -11.37 11.41 13.93
N LYS A 50 -11.57 10.26 13.30
CA LYS A 50 -10.70 9.67 12.30
C LYS A 50 -11.25 9.92 10.91
N LYS A 51 -10.41 10.49 10.05
CA LYS A 51 -10.68 10.80 8.65
C LYS A 51 -9.72 9.97 7.79
N ALA A 52 -10.25 9.16 6.89
CA ALA A 52 -9.43 8.43 5.93
C ALA A 52 -9.03 9.36 4.78
N ILE A 53 -7.73 9.44 4.46
CA ILE A 53 -7.20 10.35 3.45
C ILE A 53 -6.21 9.68 2.49
N LEU A 54 -6.15 10.25 1.29
CA LEU A 54 -5.13 10.00 0.28
C LEU A 54 -4.49 11.34 -0.10
N THR A 55 -3.25 11.31 -0.57
CA THR A 55 -2.55 12.53 -0.98
C THR A 55 -2.42 12.58 -2.49
N VAL A 56 -2.91 13.66 -3.10
CA VAL A 56 -2.74 13.95 -4.53
C VAL A 56 -2.04 15.31 -4.65
N ARG A 57 -0.92 15.37 -5.38
CA ARG A 57 -0.13 16.60 -5.56
C ARG A 57 0.19 17.32 -4.23
N GLY A 58 0.51 16.55 -3.18
CA GLY A 58 0.82 17.08 -1.84
C GLY A 58 -0.39 17.56 -1.02
N ARG A 59 -1.62 17.45 -1.54
CA ARG A 59 -2.85 17.84 -0.83
C ARG A 59 -3.56 16.61 -0.28
N PRO A 60 -3.96 16.60 1.01
CA PRO A 60 -4.79 15.55 1.56
C PRO A 60 -6.22 15.67 1.02
N VAL A 61 -6.78 14.57 0.55
CA VAL A 61 -8.16 14.46 0.04
C VAL A 61 -8.82 13.25 0.71
N PRO A 62 -10.12 13.32 1.06
CA PRO A 62 -10.81 12.19 1.66
C PRO A 62 -10.73 10.93 0.81
N ALA A 63 -10.35 9.81 1.42
CA ALA A 63 -10.41 8.48 0.83
C ALA A 63 -11.79 7.84 1.05
N LEU A 64 -12.43 8.17 2.17
CA LEU A 64 -13.80 7.81 2.52
C LEU A 64 -14.61 9.08 2.78
N CYS A 65 -15.91 8.98 2.59
CA CYS A 65 -16.85 10.07 2.79
C CYS A 65 -17.56 9.99 4.15
N GLU A 66 -17.04 9.18 5.06
CA GLU A 66 -17.50 9.06 6.44
C GLU A 66 -16.35 9.40 7.39
N VAL A 67 -16.68 10.11 8.47
CA VAL A 67 -15.78 10.44 9.56
C VAL A 67 -16.22 9.63 10.78
N SER A 68 -15.29 8.84 11.33
CA SER A 68 -15.56 8.04 12.52
C SER A 68 -15.16 8.79 13.77
N CYS A 69 -16.08 8.98 14.71
CA CYS A 69 -15.83 9.68 15.96
C CYS A 69 -16.06 8.76 17.17
N PRO A 70 -15.25 8.87 18.23
CA PRO A 70 -15.49 8.14 19.46
C PRO A 70 -16.72 8.68 20.21
N PRO A 71 -17.42 7.85 21.01
CA PRO A 71 -18.49 8.30 21.89
C PRO A 71 -18.04 9.44 22.83
N PRO A 72 -18.92 10.39 23.18
CA PRO A 72 -20.36 10.44 22.88
C PRO A 72 -20.70 10.98 21.48
N ARG A 73 -19.70 11.30 20.66
CA ARG A 73 -19.91 11.84 19.31
C ARG A 73 -20.33 10.73 18.37
N LYS A 74 -21.17 11.06 17.40
CA LYS A 74 -21.61 10.14 16.35
C LYS A 74 -20.72 10.28 15.13
N ASN A 75 -20.54 9.17 14.41
CA ASN A 75 -19.99 9.21 13.06
C ASN A 75 -20.88 10.10 12.18
N TYR A 76 -20.27 10.77 11.20
CA TYR A 76 -21.00 11.61 10.27
C TYR A 76 -20.42 11.51 8.86
N SER A 77 -21.27 11.74 7.87
CA SER A 77 -20.87 11.75 6.48
C SER A 77 -20.45 13.14 6.03
N LEU A 78 -19.44 13.21 5.17
CA LEU A 78 -19.05 14.42 4.49
C LEU A 78 -20.19 14.93 3.58
N PRO A 79 -20.27 16.25 3.32
CA PRO A 79 -21.29 16.81 2.46
C PRO A 79 -21.33 16.14 1.08
N LYS A 80 -22.54 15.95 0.55
CA LYS A 80 -22.73 15.41 -0.80
C LYS A 80 -22.02 16.28 -1.83
N GLY A 81 -21.32 15.65 -2.77
CA GLY A 81 -20.52 16.34 -3.80
C GLY A 81 -19.10 16.71 -3.36
N THR A 82 -18.70 16.44 -2.11
CA THR A 82 -17.30 16.57 -1.70
C THR A 82 -16.41 15.67 -2.56
N VAL A 83 -15.29 16.20 -3.06
CA VAL A 83 -14.33 15.42 -3.86
C VAL A 83 -13.65 14.39 -2.97
N CYS A 84 -13.59 13.15 -3.44
CA CYS A 84 -12.93 12.04 -2.77
C CYS A 84 -12.05 11.25 -3.74
N LEU A 85 -11.13 10.47 -3.20
CA LEU A 85 -10.24 9.59 -3.97
C LEU A 85 -10.48 8.14 -3.59
N LYS A 86 -10.67 7.27 -4.58
CA LYS A 86 -10.72 5.83 -4.38
C LYS A 86 -9.37 5.22 -4.76
N PHE A 87 -8.74 4.54 -3.81
CA PHE A 87 -7.46 3.86 -4.04
C PHE A 87 -7.60 2.76 -5.10
N SER A 88 -6.64 2.68 -6.03
CA SER A 88 -6.48 1.57 -6.97
C SER A 88 -5.11 0.93 -6.77
N LYS A 89 -5.08 -0.41 -6.77
CA LYS A 89 -3.85 -1.21 -6.65
C LYS A 89 -3.00 -1.17 -7.91
N GLU A 90 -3.54 -0.64 -9.01
CA GLU A 90 -2.82 -0.47 -10.27
C GLU A 90 -1.72 0.61 -10.11
N PRO A 91 -0.44 0.28 -10.38
CA PRO A 91 0.61 1.29 -10.40
C PRO A 91 0.33 2.29 -11.52
N PHE A 92 0.66 3.57 -11.28
CA PHE A 92 0.56 4.58 -12.33
C PHE A 92 1.67 4.32 -13.37
N LEU A 93 1.34 3.61 -14.45
CA LEU A 93 2.28 3.28 -15.52
C LEU A 93 2.63 4.57 -16.29
N GLN A 94 3.73 5.20 -15.90
CA GLN A 94 4.33 6.29 -16.68
C GLN A 94 5.50 5.68 -17.47
N GLU A 95 5.27 5.35 -18.74
CA GLU A 95 6.18 4.59 -19.62
C GLU A 95 7.55 5.25 -19.89
N ARG A 96 7.86 6.41 -19.29
CA ARG A 96 9.13 7.12 -19.48
C ARG A 96 9.59 7.81 -18.19
N LYS A 97 10.33 7.07 -17.35
CA LYS A 97 11.58 7.52 -16.69
C LYS A 97 12.11 6.41 -15.79
N GLU A 98 13.15 5.74 -16.28
CA GLU A 98 14.23 5.25 -15.43
C GLU A 98 14.69 6.40 -14.51
N THR A 99 15.09 6.05 -13.28
CA THR A 99 15.45 6.96 -12.18
C THR A 99 14.27 7.40 -11.30
N SER A 100 13.94 6.58 -10.29
CA SER A 100 13.97 7.09 -8.91
C SER A 100 13.78 5.93 -7.92
N ARG A 101 14.56 5.96 -6.84
CA ARG A 101 14.56 5.02 -5.70
C ARG A 101 13.27 5.06 -4.86
N ASN A 102 12.18 5.60 -5.40
CA ASN A 102 10.91 5.80 -4.73
C ASN A 102 9.82 5.07 -5.52
N LYS A 103 9.15 4.12 -4.86
CA LYS A 103 8.01 3.35 -5.38
C LYS A 103 7.06 4.27 -6.17
N PRO A 104 6.62 3.91 -7.39
CA PRO A 104 5.75 4.76 -8.19
C PRO A 104 4.47 5.09 -7.38
N PRO A 105 3.94 6.31 -7.49
CA PRO A 105 2.68 6.65 -6.85
C PRO A 105 1.60 5.67 -7.32
N PHE A 106 0.76 5.25 -6.38
CA PHE A 106 -0.41 4.43 -6.71
C PHE A 106 -1.34 5.23 -7.62
N THR A 107 -2.23 4.53 -8.31
CA THR A 107 -3.30 5.17 -9.04
C THR A 107 -4.50 5.36 -8.12
N CYS A 108 -5.13 6.52 -8.15
CA CYS A 108 -6.41 6.77 -7.50
C CYS A 108 -7.45 7.20 -8.54
N MET A 109 -8.70 6.84 -8.31
CA MET A 109 -9.84 7.33 -9.09
C MET A 109 -10.48 8.51 -8.36
N VAL A 110 -10.73 9.59 -9.10
CA VAL A 110 -11.46 10.74 -8.57
C VAL A 110 -12.96 10.44 -8.55
N GLY A 111 -13.59 10.75 -7.43
CA GLY A 111 -15.03 10.58 -7.23
C GLY A 111 -15.64 11.69 -6.39
N PHE A 112 -16.90 11.50 -6.05
CA PHE A 112 -17.69 12.41 -5.22
C PHE A 112 -18.39 11.66 -4.10
N CYS A 113 -18.52 12.32 -2.96
CA CYS A 113 -19.22 11.81 -1.81
C CYS A 113 -20.73 11.76 -2.05
N ASN A 114 -21.32 10.59 -1.81
CA ASN A 114 -22.76 10.39 -1.82
C ASN A 114 -23.10 9.32 -0.77
N ASN A 115 -23.96 9.65 0.18
CA ASN A 115 -24.40 8.76 1.26
C ASN A 115 -23.24 8.11 2.06
N GLY A 116 -22.15 8.84 2.33
CA GLY A 116 -20.99 8.31 3.06
C GLY A 116 -20.01 7.49 2.21
N GLU A 117 -20.34 7.22 0.94
CA GLU A 117 -19.47 6.52 0.01
C GLU A 117 -18.80 7.45 -1.01
N CYS A 118 -17.60 7.06 -1.45
CA CYS A 118 -16.91 7.71 -2.55
C CYS A 118 -17.30 7.06 -3.89
N ILE A 119 -18.17 7.73 -4.65
CA ILE A 119 -18.65 7.23 -5.94
C ILE A 119 -17.75 7.79 -7.05
N PRO A 120 -17.10 6.93 -7.87
CA PRO A 120 -16.30 7.41 -9.00
C PRO A 120 -17.17 8.17 -10.01
N ALA A 121 -16.60 9.18 -10.65
CA ALA A 121 -17.29 9.87 -11.74
C ALA A 121 -17.62 8.92 -12.91
N LYS A 122 -18.68 9.23 -13.69
CA LYS A 122 -19.10 8.43 -14.85
C LYS A 122 -17.94 8.13 -15.82
N ILE A 123 -17.03 9.10 -15.96
CA ILE A 123 -15.75 8.91 -16.65
C ILE A 123 -14.67 8.83 -15.56
N PRO A 124 -14.04 7.66 -15.36
CA PRO A 124 -13.08 7.48 -14.28
C PRO A 124 -11.80 8.28 -14.57
N HIS A 125 -11.63 9.41 -13.90
CA HIS A 125 -10.40 10.17 -13.93
C HIS A 125 -9.38 9.55 -12.98
N LYS A 126 -8.34 8.92 -13.55
CA LYS A 126 -7.22 8.33 -12.82
C LYS A 126 -6.14 9.40 -12.55
N VAL A 127 -5.67 9.49 -11.32
CA VAL A 127 -4.63 10.43 -10.89
C VAL A 127 -3.56 9.71 -10.06
N PRO A 128 -2.29 10.13 -10.12
CA PRO A 128 -1.26 9.61 -9.22
C PRO A 128 -1.53 10.07 -7.79
N CYS A 129 -1.44 9.16 -6.84
CA CYS A 129 -1.67 9.42 -5.43
C CYS A 129 -0.71 8.65 -4.54
N THR A 130 -0.58 9.10 -3.29
CA THR A 130 0.20 8.44 -2.26
C THR A 130 -0.65 8.21 -1.01
N VAL A 131 -0.31 7.14 -0.29
CA VAL A 131 -0.89 6.84 1.02
C VAL A 131 -0.02 7.54 2.07
N PRO A 132 -0.51 8.61 2.72
CA PRO A 132 0.26 9.27 3.76
C PRO A 132 0.34 8.38 5.00
N ARG A 133 1.35 8.64 5.85
CA ARG A 133 1.39 8.04 7.19
C ARG A 133 0.25 8.59 8.05
N ASP A 134 -0.18 7.80 9.02
CA ASP A 134 -1.16 8.26 10.00
C ASP A 134 -0.61 9.43 10.81
N ARG A 135 -1.46 10.40 11.10
CA ARG A 135 -1.07 11.58 11.85
C ARG A 135 -2.23 12.14 12.65
N ARG A 136 -1.91 12.98 13.63
CA ARG A 136 -2.88 13.80 14.35
C ARG A 136 -2.83 15.23 13.81
N ASP A 137 -3.98 15.84 13.61
CA ASP A 137 -4.10 17.23 13.19
C ASP A 137 -4.73 18.04 14.33
N TRP A 138 -3.90 18.85 14.98
CA TRP A 138 -4.29 19.65 16.14
C TRP A 138 -4.75 21.08 15.76
N ARG A 139 -4.86 21.38 14.46
CA ARG A 139 -5.13 22.74 13.94
C ARG A 139 -6.60 23.03 13.64
N GLU A 140 -7.51 22.08 13.89
CA GLU A 140 -8.94 22.23 13.56
C GLU A 140 -9.67 23.29 14.38
#